data_AF-A0A537TKL8-F1
#
_entry.id   AF-A0A537TKL8-F1
#
_cell.length_a   1.000
_cell.length_b   1.000
_cell.length_c   1.000
_cell.angle_alpha   90.00
_cell.angle_beta   90.00
_cell.angle_gamma   90.00
#
_symmetry.space_group_name_H-M   'P 1'
#
loop_
_entity.id
_entity.type
_entity.pdbx_description
1 polymer ?
#
loop_
_entity_poly.entity_id
_entity_poly.type
_entity_poly.pdbx_seq_one_letter_code
_entity_poly.pdbx_strand_id
1 'polypeptide(L)' 'NYVRYWVDEKQGKVFCLVEAPNPEAAASVHREAHGLVADEIYEVSEGS' A
#
# COMPACT_ATOMS: atom_id res chain seq x y z
N ASN A 1 -9.82 -2.98 0.50
CA ASN A 1 -9.85 -3.36 -0.93
C ASN A 1 -8.58 -2.85 -1.60
N TYR A 2 -7.80 -3.70 -2.26
CA TYR A 2 -6.61 -3.24 -2.99
C TYR A 2 -7.03 -2.74 -4.37
N VAL A 3 -7.00 -1.43 -4.54
CA VAL A 3 -7.57 -0.74 -5.71
C VAL A 3 -6.62 -0.80 -6.89
N ARG A 4 -5.34 -0.50 -6.66
CA ARG A 4 -4.31 -0.48 -7.69
C ARG A 4 -2.92 -0.66 -7.09
N TYR A 5 -1.98 -1.11 -7.91
CA TYR A 5 -0.57 -1.12 -7.56
C TYR A 5 0.29 -0.76 -8.76
N TRP A 6 1.50 -0.32 -8.48
CA TRP A 6 2.53 0.01 -9.46
C TRP A 6 3.88 -0.48 -8.96
N VAL A 7 4.73 -0.90 -9.89
CA VAL A 7 6.09 -1.35 -9.61
C VAL A 7 7.07 -0.53 -10.45
N ASP A 8 8.06 0.07 -9.80
CA ASP A 8 9.26 0.60 -10.43
C ASP A 8 10.40 -0.38 -10.17
N GLU A 9 10.59 -1.33 -11.07
CA GLU A 9 11.62 -2.37 -10.94
C GLU A 9 13.04 -1.79 -10.96
N LYS A 10 13.26 -0.70 -11.69
CA LYS A 10 14.58 -0.08 -11.81
C LYS A 10 15.03 0.52 -10.48
N GLN A 11 14.11 1.10 -9.72
CA GLN A 11 14.38 1.66 -8.39
C GLN A 11 14.04 0.70 -7.24
N GLY A 12 13.47 -0.47 -7.54
CA GLY A 12 13.03 -1.44 -6.54
C GLY A 12 11.90 -0.92 -5.65
N LYS A 13 10.93 -0.17 -6.21
CA LYS A 13 9.82 0.42 -5.45
C LYS A 13 8.47 -0.20 -5.85
N VAL A 14 7.59 -0.33 -4.86
CA VAL A 14 6.20 -0.75 -5.05
C VAL A 14 5.30 0.29 -4.39
N PHE A 15 4.24 0.67 -5.09
CA PHE A 15 3.21 1.58 -4.61
C PHE A 15 1.86 0.89 -4.67
N CYS A 16 1.09 0.96 -3.59
CA CYS A 16 -0.25 0.39 -3.51
C CYS A 16 -1.25 1.50 -3.16
N LEU A 17 -2.36 1.55 -3.88
CA LEU A 17 -3.56 2.28 -3.48
C LEU A 17 -4.56 1.28 -2.90
N VAL A 18 -4.95 1.49 -1.64
CA VAL A 18 -5.80 0.57 -0.90
C VAL A 18 -6.85 1.36 -0.11
N GLU A 19 -8.07 0.87 -0.10
CA GLU A 19 -9.11 1.28 0.85
C GLU A 19 -9.00 0.41 2.10
N ALA A 20 -8.73 1.04 3.24
CA ALA A 20 -8.60 0.38 4.53
C ALA A 20 -9.19 1.28 5.64
N PRO A 21 -9.65 0.70 6.77
CA PRO A 21 -10.20 1.49 7.86
C PRO A 21 -9.14 2.34 8.59
N ASN A 22 -7.86 1.98 8.49
CA ASN A 22 -6.71 2.75 8.97
C ASN A 22 -5.41 2.20 8.33
N PRO A 23 -4.28 2.92 8.43
CA PRO A 23 -2.97 2.48 7.94
C PRO A 23 -2.52 1.13 8.51
N GLU A 24 -2.78 0.85 9.79
CA GLU A 24 -2.35 -0.37 10.47
C GLU A 24 -3.05 -1.61 9.89
N ALA A 25 -4.30 -1.49 9.47
CA ALA A 25 -5.04 -2.55 8.81
C ALA A 25 -4.43 -2.88 7.44
N ALA A 26 -4.04 -1.87 6.66
CA ALA A 26 -3.32 -2.07 5.40
C ALA A 26 -1.97 -2.78 5.61
N ALA A 27 -1.20 -2.35 6.63
CA ALA A 27 0.06 -2.98 6.99
C ALA A 27 -0.11 -4.44 7.45
N SER A 28 -1.17 -4.73 8.21
CA SER A 28 -1.46 -6.08 8.70
C SER A 28 -1.79 -7.04 7.56
N VAL A 29 -2.64 -6.63 6.61
CA VAL A 29 -2.95 -7.44 5.42
C VAL A 29 -1.69 -7.73 4.60
N HIS A 30 -0.85 -6.72 4.35
CA HIS A 30 0.43 -6.91 3.67
C HIS A 30 1.34 -7.93 4.36
N ARG A 31 1.48 -7.79 5.69
CA ARG A 31 2.28 -8.70 6.51
C ARG A 31 1.75 -10.13 6.48
N GLU A 32 0.44 -10.31 6.60
CA GLU A 32 -0.20 -11.63 6.60
C GLU A 32 -0.16 -12.28 5.20
N ALA A 33 -0.27 -11.49 4.14
CA ALA A 33 -0.29 -11.99 2.77
C ALA A 33 1.09 -12.47 2.30
N HIS A 34 2.14 -11.68 2.53
CA HIS A 34 3.47 -11.96 1.98
C HIS A 34 4.63 -11.48 2.85
N GLY A 35 4.38 -11.07 4.10
CA GLY A 35 5.42 -10.69 5.07
C GLY A 35 6.08 -9.32 4.84
N LEU A 36 6.01 -8.78 3.63
CA LEU A 36 6.49 -7.42 3.30
C LEU A 36 5.46 -6.38 3.75
N VAL A 37 5.91 -5.25 4.27
CA VAL A 37 5.09 -4.09 4.64
C VAL A 37 5.61 -2.84 3.93
N ALA A 38 4.76 -1.84 3.75
CA ALA A 38 5.19 -0.56 3.23
C ALA A 38 6.11 0.15 4.24
N ASP A 39 7.16 0.81 3.75
CA ASP A 39 8.03 1.65 4.57
C ASP A 39 7.26 2.87 5.10
N GLU A 40 6.33 3.39 4.30
CA GLU A 40 5.53 4.58 4.58
C GLU A 40 4.08 4.36 4.14
N ILE A 41 3.12 4.87 4.93
CA ILE A 41 1.68 4.82 4.61
C ILE A 41 1.08 6.21 4.84
N TYR A 42 0.44 6.74 3.81
CA TYR A 42 -0.23 8.04 3.87
C TYR A 42 -1.71 7.87 3.54
N GLU A 43 -2.56 8.42 4.39
CA GLU A 43 -3.95 8.64 4.02
C GLU A 43 -4.02 9.73 2.95
N VAL A 44 -4.73 9.44 1.85
CA VAL A 44 -4.79 10.34 0.69
C VAL A 44 -6.24 10.58 0.30
N SER A 45 -6.48 11.74 -0.30
CA SER A 45 -7.73 12.07 -0.98
C SER A 45 -7.45 12.26 -2.46
N GLU A 46 -8.36 11.76 -3.31
CA GLU A 46 -8.26 11.96 -4.75
C GLU A 46 -8.40 13.45 -5.08
N GLY A 47 -7.52 13.96 -5.94
CA GLY A 47 -7.59 15.32 -6.46
C GLY A 47 -8.66 15.46 -7.55
N SER A 48 -9.15 16.68 -7.76
CA SER A 48 -10.12 17.04 -8.81
C SER A 48 -9.48 17.35 -10.16
#